data_AF-A0A6C0B4G5-F1
#
_entry.id   AF-A0A6C0B4G5-F1
#
_cell.length_a   1.000
_cell.length_b   1.000
_cell.length_c   1.000
_cell.angle_alpha   90.00
_cell.angle_beta   90.00
_cell.angle_gamma   90.00
#
_symmetry.space_group_name_H-M   'P 1'
#
loop_
_entity.id
_entity.type
_entity.pdbx_description
1 polymer ?
#
loop_
_entity_poly.entity_id
_entity_poly.type
_entity_poly.pdbx_seq_one_letter_code
_entity_poly.pdbx_strand_id
1 'polypeptide(L)'
;MTEECILCYDALCVPVFRENTTNDIIVDGDSSRLQCGHAYHTTCVLKSLQHRSTCPLCNVIGQMNDGGHDWWNNGRIEMEGRCMKIMEKVKRDKEVREGLRDYKAASKDVMALKKEFMKRVKEFKTGLRAEMGVDEKVKAVMKAKGSVLRLFTRKAKSEGSLTAGALNILPVYKVEKFLLGATRFIRWRMHHVFN
;
A
#
# COMPACT_ATOMS: atom_id res chain seq x y z
N MET A 1 -10.07 21.77 -0.65
CA MET A 1 -10.43 21.77 -2.09
C MET A 1 -9.33 21.03 -2.81
N THR A 2 -9.72 20.10 -3.67
CA THR A 2 -9.06 18.86 -4.11
C THR A 2 -7.53 18.90 -4.25
N GLU A 3 -6.85 18.23 -3.32
CA GLU A 3 -5.43 17.85 -3.40
C GLU A 3 -5.28 16.64 -4.33
N GLU A 4 -5.85 16.72 -5.54
CA GLU A 4 -5.90 15.59 -6.48
C GLU A 4 -5.21 15.98 -7.80
N CYS A 5 -4.51 15.03 -8.39
CA CYS A 5 -3.84 15.22 -9.67
C CYS A 5 -4.89 15.27 -10.78
N ILE A 6 -4.96 16.36 -11.54
CA ILE A 6 -5.95 16.48 -12.63
C ILE A 6 -5.76 15.50 -13.80
N LEU A 7 -4.64 14.76 -13.83
CA LEU A 7 -4.34 13.78 -14.88
C LEU A 7 -4.78 12.35 -14.51
N CYS A 8 -4.75 11.99 -13.21
CA CYS A 8 -5.13 10.65 -12.75
C CYS A 8 -6.19 10.63 -11.65
N TYR A 9 -6.60 11.81 -11.16
CA TYR A 9 -7.57 12.03 -10.08
C TYR A 9 -7.16 11.45 -8.71
N ASP A 10 -5.92 10.98 -8.55
CA ASP A 10 -5.39 10.50 -7.27
C ASP A 10 -4.82 11.64 -6.41
N ALA A 11 -4.73 11.42 -5.10
CA ALA A 11 -4.22 12.39 -4.14
C ALA A 11 -2.76 12.79 -4.41
N LEU A 12 -2.47 14.09 -4.29
CA LEU A 12 -1.14 14.70 -4.40
C LEU A 12 -0.50 14.84 -3.03
N CYS A 13 0.81 14.65 -2.96
CA CYS A 13 1.61 14.89 -1.75
C CYS A 13 1.97 16.37 -1.57
N VAL A 14 1.65 17.21 -2.55
CA VAL A 14 1.90 18.65 -2.52
C VAL A 14 0.58 19.42 -2.62
N PRO A 15 0.39 20.50 -1.83
CA PRO A 15 -0.81 21.32 -1.94
C PRO A 15 -0.89 22.01 -3.31
N VAL A 16 -2.08 21.99 -3.91
CA VAL A 16 -2.39 22.68 -5.17
C VAL A 16 -2.59 24.17 -4.86
N PHE A 17 -1.66 25.02 -5.26
CA PHE A 17 -1.76 26.47 -5.06
C PHE A 17 -2.33 27.13 -6.32
N ARG A 18 -3.35 28.00 -6.17
CA ARG A 18 -4.03 28.62 -7.33
C ARG A 18 -3.45 29.95 -7.78
N GLU A 19 -2.54 30.56 -7.03
CA GLU A 19 -2.07 31.92 -7.33
C GLU A 19 -0.57 32.10 -7.10
N ASN A 20 0.09 32.67 -8.11
CA ASN A 20 1.49 33.10 -8.20
C ASN A 20 2.47 32.09 -8.81
N THR A 21 3.10 32.55 -9.88
CA THR A 21 4.34 32.01 -10.45
C THR A 21 5.39 31.98 -9.35
N THR A 22 5.73 30.78 -8.87
CA THR A 22 6.83 30.59 -7.94
C THR A 22 8.08 30.21 -8.73
N ASN A 23 9.21 30.83 -8.40
CA ASN A 23 10.50 30.45 -8.98
C ASN A 23 10.96 29.04 -8.55
N ASP A 24 10.28 28.47 -7.56
CA ASP A 24 10.63 27.17 -6.98
C ASP A 24 9.85 26.03 -7.63
N ILE A 25 10.59 25.09 -8.24
CA ILE A 25 10.08 23.76 -8.55
C ILE A 25 10.16 22.93 -7.27
N ILE A 26 9.04 22.76 -6.60
CA ILE A 26 8.96 21.90 -5.41
C ILE A 26 8.71 20.46 -5.89
N VAL A 27 9.65 19.58 -5.58
CA VAL A 27 9.53 18.12 -5.74
C VAL A 27 9.42 17.54 -4.34
N ASP A 28 8.28 16.93 -4.03
CA ASP A 28 8.06 16.23 -2.77
C ASP A 28 7.39 14.87 -3.04
N GLY A 29 8.08 13.80 -2.65
CA GLY A 29 7.72 12.43 -2.99
C GLY A 29 7.50 12.23 -4.50
N ASP A 30 6.33 11.69 -4.84
CA ASP A 30 5.92 11.39 -6.22
C ASP A 30 5.17 12.55 -6.89
N SER A 31 5.16 13.73 -6.27
CA SER A 31 4.47 14.92 -6.79
C SER A 31 5.45 16.02 -7.15
N SER A 32 5.15 16.73 -8.23
CA SER A 32 5.96 17.83 -8.75
C SER A 32 5.09 19.03 -9.08
N ARG A 33 5.58 20.21 -8.75
CA ARG A 33 4.95 21.49 -9.07
C ARG A 33 5.68 22.17 -10.22
N LEU A 34 4.92 22.60 -11.23
CA LEU A 34 5.43 23.41 -12.33
C LEU A 34 5.49 24.89 -11.91
N GLN A 35 6.31 25.68 -12.61
CA GLN A 35 6.49 27.12 -12.35
C GLN A 35 5.22 27.95 -12.50
N CYS A 36 4.23 27.45 -13.26
CA CYS A 36 2.89 28.06 -13.34
C CYS A 36 2.02 27.81 -12.09
N GLY A 37 2.56 27.18 -11.04
CA GLY A 37 1.87 26.88 -9.78
C GLY A 37 1.10 25.55 -9.76
N HIS A 38 0.85 24.96 -10.94
CA HIS A 38 0.10 23.70 -11.05
C HIS A 38 0.92 22.47 -10.62
N ALA A 39 0.29 21.59 -9.85
CA ALA A 39 0.90 20.38 -9.32
C ALA A 39 0.31 19.09 -9.92
N TYR A 40 1.16 18.07 -10.04
CA TYR A 40 0.85 16.77 -10.64
C TYR A 40 1.69 15.69 -9.98
N HIS A 41 1.34 14.42 -10.16
CA HIS A 41 2.34 13.37 -9.95
C HIS A 41 3.45 13.49 -10.99
N THR A 42 4.69 13.29 -10.57
CA THR A 42 5.88 13.36 -11.43
C THR A 42 5.72 12.47 -12.66
N THR A 43 5.21 11.26 -12.48
CA THR A 43 4.96 10.31 -13.57
C THR A 43 3.86 10.77 -14.52
N CYS A 44 2.81 11.40 -14.00
CA CYS A 44 1.67 11.91 -14.77
C CYS A 44 2.08 13.12 -15.62
N VAL A 45 2.81 14.07 -15.04
CA VAL A 45 3.30 15.24 -15.78
C VAL A 45 4.35 14.85 -16.83
N LEU A 46 5.26 13.91 -16.52
CA LEU A 46 6.23 13.41 -17.50
C LEU A 46 5.53 12.78 -18.72
N LYS A 47 4.51 11.95 -18.52
CA LYS A 47 3.71 11.38 -19.62
C LYS A 47 2.98 12.45 -20.43
N SER A 48 2.42 13.46 -19.77
CA SER A 48 1.74 14.54 -20.47
C SER A 48 2.71 15.41 -21.28
N LEU A 49 3.91 15.64 -20.73
CA LEU A 49 4.94 16.45 -21.36
C LEU A 49 5.68 15.74 -22.52
N GLN A 50 5.54 14.42 -22.65
CA GLN A 50 6.09 13.66 -23.80
C GLN A 50 5.57 14.17 -25.15
N HIS A 51 4.36 14.74 -25.18
CA HIS A 51 3.71 15.19 -26.42
C HIS A 51 3.55 16.71 -26.51
N ARG A 52 3.73 17.45 -25.41
CA ARG A 52 3.54 18.91 -25.32
C ARG A 52 4.51 19.49 -24.28
N SER A 53 5.19 20.59 -24.57
CA SER A 53 6.08 21.25 -23.60
C SER A 53 5.37 22.28 -22.71
N THR A 54 4.03 22.23 -22.65
CA THR A 54 3.18 23.21 -21.97
C THR A 54 2.46 22.57 -20.78
N CYS A 55 2.18 23.37 -19.74
CA CYS A 55 1.33 22.91 -18.64
C CYS A 55 -0.05 22.46 -19.15
N PRO A 56 -0.56 21.26 -18.78
CA PRO A 56 -1.86 20.77 -19.24
C PRO A 56 -3.06 21.61 -18.81
N LEU A 57 -2.93 22.41 -17.72
CA LEU A 57 -4.01 23.25 -17.22
C LEU A 57 -4.03 24.64 -17.86
N CYS A 58 -2.88 25.33 -17.92
CA CYS A 58 -2.83 26.73 -18.35
C CYS A 58 -2.10 26.95 -19.67
N ASN A 59 -1.54 25.90 -20.29
CA ASN A 59 -0.73 25.96 -21.52
C ASN A 59 0.48 26.90 -21.45
N VAL A 60 0.88 27.37 -20.27
CA VAL A 60 2.08 28.20 -20.09
C VAL A 60 3.31 27.29 -20.21
N ILE A 61 4.18 27.61 -21.18
CA ILE A 61 5.58 27.17 -21.20
C ILE A 61 6.25 27.97 -20.09
N GLY A 62 6.97 27.32 -19.16
CA GLY A 62 7.59 27.98 -18.02
C GLY A 62 8.27 29.28 -18.43
N GLN A 63 7.64 30.42 -18.09
CA GLN A 63 8.17 31.73 -18.44
C GLN A 63 9.32 32.01 -17.51
N MET A 64 10.54 31.87 -18.02
CA MET A 64 11.68 32.59 -17.46
C MET A 64 11.94 33.77 -18.38
N ASN A 65 12.04 34.95 -17.78
CA ASN A 65 12.35 36.20 -18.46
C ASN A 65 13.56 36.04 -19.38
N ASP A 66 13.46 36.67 -20.55
CA ASP A 66 14.52 36.86 -21.55
C ASP A 66 15.86 37.21 -20.90
N GLY A 67 16.76 36.24 -20.89
CA GLY A 67 18.05 36.35 -20.22
C GLY A 67 18.97 35.19 -20.53
N GLY A 68 19.12 34.86 -21.81
CA GLY A 68 20.21 34.10 -22.42
C GLY A 68 20.91 33.00 -21.59
N HIS A 69 20.32 31.80 -21.52
CA HIS A 69 21.02 30.52 -21.73
C HIS A 69 20.04 29.34 -21.63
N ASP A 70 19.31 29.07 -22.72
CA ASP A 70 18.34 27.97 -22.86
C ASP A 70 19.00 26.58 -23.02
N TRP A 71 19.85 26.17 -22.07
CA TRP A 71 20.48 24.84 -22.15
C TRP A 71 19.81 23.75 -21.29
N TRP A 72 19.08 24.14 -20.23
CA TRP A 72 18.57 23.17 -19.25
C TRP A 72 17.23 22.52 -19.62
N ASN A 73 16.30 23.23 -20.27
CA ASN A 73 14.91 22.76 -20.41
C ASN A 73 14.59 22.08 -21.76
N ASN A 74 15.23 22.45 -22.87
CA ASN A 74 15.05 21.78 -24.16
C ASN A 74 16.05 20.63 -24.40
N GLY A 75 17.23 20.69 -23.80
CA GLY A 75 18.28 19.67 -24.00
C GLY A 75 18.01 18.34 -23.26
N ARG A 76 17.34 18.38 -22.10
CA ARG A 76 17.17 17.19 -21.25
C ARG A 76 16.12 16.21 -21.78
N ILE A 77 14.94 16.69 -22.19
CA ILE A 77 13.88 15.83 -22.77
C ILE A 77 14.38 15.20 -24.08
N GLU A 78 15.10 15.98 -24.90
CA GLU A 78 15.71 15.47 -26.12
C GLU A 78 16.82 14.43 -25.83
N MET A 79 17.67 14.69 -24.84
CA MET A 79 18.70 13.75 -24.41
C MET A 79 18.08 12.45 -23.88
N GLU A 80 17.06 12.52 -23.03
CA GLU A 80 16.35 11.34 -22.51
C GLU A 80 15.70 10.53 -23.64
N GLY A 81 15.09 11.19 -24.63
CA GLY A 81 14.57 10.54 -25.83
C GLY A 81 15.67 9.86 -26.67
N ARG A 82 16.84 10.49 -26.82
CA ARG A 82 18.00 9.88 -27.50
C ARG A 82 18.56 8.69 -26.71
N CYS A 83 18.67 8.79 -25.38
CA CYS A 83 19.07 7.71 -24.49
C CYS A 83 18.11 6.52 -24.60
N MET A 84 16.80 6.75 -24.58
CA MET A 84 15.80 5.68 -24.74
C MET A 84 15.93 4.98 -26.09
N LYS A 85 16.14 5.71 -27.20
CA LYS A 85 16.40 5.11 -28.52
C LYS A 85 17.67 4.25 -28.52
N ILE A 86 18.72 4.69 -27.84
CA ILE A 86 19.97 3.90 -27.69
C ILE A 86 19.69 2.64 -26.88
N MET A 87 19.01 2.75 -25.73
CA MET A 87 18.64 1.60 -24.89
C MET A 87 17.75 0.61 -25.64
N GLU A 88 16.81 1.07 -26.48
CA GLU A 88 16.00 0.20 -27.32
C GLU A 88 16.83 -0.55 -28.36
N LYS A 89 17.83 0.10 -28.97
CA LYS A 89 18.77 -0.56 -29.88
C LYS A 89 19.60 -1.62 -29.14
N VAL A 90 20.17 -1.28 -27.98
CA VAL A 90 20.92 -2.21 -27.12
C VAL A 90 20.05 -3.38 -26.68
N LYS A 91 18.77 -3.14 -26.34
CA LYS A 91 17.83 -4.21 -26.00
C LYS A 91 17.53 -5.16 -27.17
N ARG A 92 17.71 -4.71 -28.42
CA ARG A 92 17.56 -5.54 -29.62
C ARG A 92 18.82 -6.33 -29.96
N ASP A 93 19.96 -5.98 -29.36
CA ASP A 93 21.22 -6.70 -29.51
C ASP A 93 21.06 -8.19 -29.15
N LYS A 94 21.76 -9.05 -29.87
CA LYS A 94 21.61 -10.51 -29.74
C LYS A 94 22.01 -11.00 -28.35
N GLU A 95 23.16 -10.58 -27.84
CA GLU A 95 23.70 -11.02 -26.56
C GLU A 95 22.80 -10.56 -25.41
N VAL A 96 22.37 -9.30 -25.47
CA VAL A 96 21.43 -8.74 -24.49
C VAL A 96 20.09 -9.48 -24.53
N ARG A 97 19.56 -9.80 -25.71
CA ARG A 97 18.31 -10.58 -25.84
C ARG A 97 18.44 -12.00 -25.33
N GLU A 98 19.59 -12.64 -25.50
CA GLU A 98 19.88 -13.97 -24.97
C GLU A 98 19.93 -13.94 -23.44
N GLY A 99 20.74 -13.06 -22.86
CA GLY A 99 20.80 -12.88 -21.40
C GLY A 99 19.43 -12.54 -20.78
N LEU A 100 18.61 -11.72 -21.45
CA LEU A 100 17.25 -11.42 -21.00
C LEU A 100 16.30 -12.64 -21.06
N ARG A 101 16.51 -13.56 -22.01
CA ARG A 101 15.72 -14.81 -22.06
C ARG A 101 16.12 -15.74 -20.93
N ASP A 102 17.42 -15.90 -20.69
CA ASP A 102 17.96 -16.76 -19.63
C ASP A 102 17.55 -16.25 -18.25
N TYR A 103 17.66 -14.94 -18.02
CA TYR A 103 17.15 -14.31 -16.81
C TYR A 103 15.65 -14.57 -16.59
N LYS A 104 14.84 -14.43 -17.63
CA LYS A 104 13.39 -14.68 -17.53
C LYS A 104 13.07 -16.15 -17.24
N ALA A 105 13.82 -17.08 -17.84
CA ALA A 105 13.68 -18.50 -17.57
C ALA A 105 14.03 -18.81 -16.10
N ALA A 106 15.21 -18.38 -15.64
CA ALA A 106 15.64 -18.57 -14.26
C ALA A 106 14.68 -17.92 -13.25
N SER A 107 14.20 -16.71 -13.53
CA SER A 107 13.20 -16.03 -12.70
C SER A 107 11.89 -16.82 -12.61
N LYS A 108 11.43 -17.41 -13.72
CA LYS A 108 10.24 -18.26 -13.75
C LYS A 108 10.44 -19.53 -12.90
N ASP A 109 11.62 -20.14 -12.98
CA ASP A 109 11.95 -21.34 -12.20
C ASP A 109 11.99 -21.05 -10.70
N VAL A 110 12.59 -19.93 -10.30
CA VAL A 110 12.57 -19.46 -8.89
C VAL A 110 11.14 -19.22 -8.41
N MET A 111 10.30 -18.61 -9.24
CA MET A 111 8.89 -18.38 -8.90
C MET A 111 8.09 -19.68 -8.76
N ALA A 112 8.39 -20.68 -9.60
CA ALA A 112 7.80 -22.02 -9.48
C ALA A 112 8.22 -22.71 -8.19
N LEU A 113 9.52 -22.66 -7.84
CA LEU A 113 10.04 -23.18 -6.58
C LEU A 113 9.42 -22.50 -5.36
N LYS A 114 9.30 -21.16 -5.39
CA LYS A 114 8.62 -20.40 -4.34
C LYS A 114 7.18 -20.86 -4.16
N LYS A 115 6.44 -21.07 -5.25
CA LYS A 115 5.05 -21.55 -5.21
C LYS A 115 4.96 -22.93 -4.57
N GLU A 116 5.83 -23.86 -4.97
CA GLU A 116 5.87 -25.21 -4.41
C GLU A 116 6.28 -25.21 -2.93
N PHE A 117 7.28 -24.42 -2.56
CA PHE A 117 7.70 -24.25 -1.16
C PHE A 117 6.54 -23.74 -0.30
N MET A 118 5.84 -22.69 -0.73
CA MET A 118 4.69 -22.15 0.01
C MET A 118 3.55 -23.17 0.13
N LYS A 119 3.33 -23.99 -0.89
CA LYS A 119 2.36 -25.09 -0.84
C LYS A 119 2.75 -26.11 0.23
N ARG A 120 4.00 -26.58 0.24
CA ARG A 120 4.51 -27.55 1.24
C ARG A 120 4.46 -26.99 2.65
N VAL A 121 4.82 -25.72 2.84
CA VAL A 121 4.71 -25.06 4.15
C VAL A 121 3.26 -25.04 4.63
N LYS A 122 2.30 -24.77 3.74
CA LYS A 122 0.87 -24.79 4.08
C LYS A 122 0.43 -26.19 4.49
N GLU A 123 0.77 -27.21 3.71
CA GLU A 123 0.45 -28.61 4.01
C GLU A 123 1.07 -29.05 5.35
N PHE A 124 2.35 -28.75 5.56
CA PHE A 124 3.06 -29.04 6.81
C PHE A 124 2.41 -28.37 8.02
N LYS A 125 2.10 -27.06 7.94
CA LYS A 125 1.38 -26.35 9.00
C LYS A 125 0.04 -27.01 9.31
N THR A 126 -0.71 -27.40 8.28
CA THR A 126 -2.02 -28.02 8.44
C THR A 126 -1.91 -29.40 9.10
N GLY A 127 -0.93 -30.21 8.67
CA GLY A 127 -0.64 -31.52 9.26
C GLY A 127 -0.21 -31.41 10.72
N LEU A 128 0.73 -30.51 11.04
CA LEU A 128 1.20 -30.30 12.41
C LEU A 128 0.09 -29.83 13.34
N ARG A 129 -0.83 -28.98 12.87
CA ARG A 129 -2.00 -28.55 13.65
C ARG A 129 -2.93 -29.72 13.98
N ALA A 130 -3.13 -30.63 13.02
CA ALA A 130 -3.94 -31.82 13.22
C ALA A 130 -3.25 -32.79 14.21
N GLU A 131 -1.95 -33.04 14.04
CA GLU A 131 -1.17 -33.90 14.93
C GLU A 131 -1.18 -33.39 16.38
N MET A 132 -1.00 -32.09 16.57
CA MET A 132 -1.00 -31.45 17.88
C MET A 132 -2.42 -31.28 18.48
N GLY A 133 -3.48 -31.63 17.74
CA GLY A 133 -4.88 -31.44 18.13
C GLY A 133 -5.19 -29.98 18.49
N VAL A 134 -4.62 -29.03 17.74
CA VAL A 134 -4.73 -27.59 18.06
C VAL A 134 -6.18 -27.16 18.01
N ASP A 135 -6.92 -27.59 16.99
CA ASP A 135 -8.30 -27.14 16.78
C ASP A 135 -9.25 -27.64 17.86
N GLU A 136 -9.04 -28.85 18.39
CA GLU A 136 -9.78 -29.41 19.53
C GLU A 136 -9.54 -28.58 20.78
N LYS A 137 -8.27 -28.23 21.05
CA LYS A 137 -7.90 -27.37 22.19
C LYS A 137 -8.48 -25.97 22.05
N VAL A 138 -8.43 -25.37 20.85
CA VAL A 138 -9.06 -24.06 20.60
C VAL A 138 -10.57 -24.13 20.81
N LYS A 139 -11.24 -25.16 20.29
CA LYS A 139 -12.69 -25.37 20.48
C LYS A 139 -13.03 -25.52 21.97
N ALA A 140 -12.25 -26.29 22.73
CA ALA A 140 -12.44 -26.48 24.17
C ALA A 140 -12.34 -25.15 24.92
N VAL A 141 -11.31 -24.35 24.63
CA VAL A 141 -11.12 -23.03 25.24
C VAL A 141 -12.28 -22.08 24.90
N MET A 142 -12.73 -22.05 23.64
CA MET A 142 -13.86 -21.21 23.22
C MET A 142 -15.17 -21.64 23.90
N LYS A 143 -15.40 -22.94 24.05
CA LYS A 143 -16.56 -23.48 24.76
C LYS A 143 -16.53 -23.09 26.25
N ALA A 144 -15.38 -23.21 26.91
CA ALA A 144 -15.20 -22.81 28.30
C ALA A 144 -15.46 -21.30 28.48
N LYS A 145 -14.85 -20.47 27.63
CA LYS A 145 -15.09 -19.02 27.60
C LYS A 145 -16.57 -18.66 27.48
N GLY A 146 -17.28 -19.27 26.52
CA GLY A 146 -18.70 -19.01 26.32
C GLY A 146 -19.55 -19.40 27.54
N SER A 147 -19.20 -20.50 28.21
CA SER A 147 -19.88 -20.92 29.45
C SER A 147 -19.64 -19.95 30.60
N VAL A 148 -18.41 -19.49 30.80
CA VAL A 148 -18.09 -18.47 31.83
C VAL A 148 -18.87 -17.17 31.58
N LEU A 149 -18.91 -16.69 30.34
CA LEU A 149 -19.67 -15.49 30.00
C LEU A 149 -21.16 -15.65 30.29
N ARG A 150 -21.77 -16.78 29.92
CA ARG A 150 -23.19 -17.05 30.22
C ARG A 150 -23.48 -17.10 31.72
N LEU A 151 -22.61 -17.74 32.50
CA LEU A 151 -22.73 -17.81 33.95
C LEU A 151 -22.62 -16.42 34.57
N PHE A 152 -21.62 -15.64 34.16
CA PHE A 152 -21.43 -14.27 34.62
C PHE A 152 -22.64 -13.39 34.29
N THR A 153 -23.13 -13.42 33.06
CA THR A 153 -24.34 -12.68 32.65
C THR A 153 -25.55 -13.09 33.47
N ARG A 154 -25.76 -14.39 33.70
CA ARG A 154 -26.89 -14.87 34.51
C ARG A 154 -26.79 -14.37 35.95
N LYS A 155 -25.61 -14.48 36.57
CA LYS A 155 -25.37 -14.03 37.94
C LYS A 155 -25.53 -12.51 38.06
N ALA A 156 -24.95 -11.74 37.15
CA ALA A 156 -25.10 -10.28 37.11
C ALA A 156 -26.58 -9.85 37.02
N LYS A 157 -27.40 -10.56 36.23
CA LYS A 157 -28.84 -10.31 36.16
C LYS A 157 -29.58 -10.64 37.46
N SER A 158 -29.12 -11.62 38.22
CA SER A 158 -29.72 -11.97 39.52
C SER A 158 -29.34 -11.01 40.67
N GLU A 159 -28.29 -10.20 40.50
CA GLU A 159 -27.85 -9.21 41.51
C GLU A 159 -28.68 -7.91 41.50
N GLY A 160 -29.59 -7.72 40.54
CA GLY A 160 -30.50 -6.57 40.48
C GLY A 160 -30.50 -5.80 39.15
N SER A 161 -31.35 -4.76 39.08
CA SER A 161 -31.59 -4.00 37.86
C SER A 161 -30.41 -3.11 37.44
N LEU A 162 -29.67 -2.56 38.40
CA LEU A 162 -28.50 -1.72 38.15
C LEU A 162 -27.33 -2.51 37.54
N THR A 163 -27.04 -3.69 38.08
CA THR A 163 -26.00 -4.61 37.58
C THR A 163 -26.37 -5.21 36.22
N ALA A 164 -27.64 -5.54 36.00
CA ALA A 164 -28.14 -5.93 34.68
C ALA A 164 -28.03 -4.80 33.65
N GLY A 165 -28.36 -3.56 34.04
CA GLY A 165 -28.23 -2.37 33.19
C GLY A 165 -26.78 -2.08 32.81
N ALA A 166 -25.86 -2.16 33.78
CA ALA A 166 -24.42 -1.98 33.53
C ALA A 166 -23.88 -3.00 32.52
N LEU A 167 -24.32 -4.27 32.59
CA LEU A 167 -23.92 -5.31 31.65
C LEU A 167 -24.38 -5.03 30.21
N ASN A 168 -25.56 -4.43 30.03
CA ASN A 168 -26.08 -4.09 28.70
C ASN A 168 -25.38 -2.87 28.08
N ILE A 169 -24.88 -1.95 28.91
CA ILE A 169 -24.15 -0.75 28.46
C ILE A 169 -22.69 -1.09 28.12
N LEU A 170 -22.09 -2.07 28.83
CA LEU A 170 -20.71 -2.44 28.62
C LEU A 170 -20.54 -3.28 27.34
N PRO A 171 -19.63 -2.88 26.43
CA PRO A 171 -19.27 -3.71 25.29
C PRO A 171 -18.75 -5.08 25.71
N VAL A 172 -19.12 -6.13 24.98
CA VAL A 172 -18.73 -7.53 25.26
C VAL A 172 -17.21 -7.67 25.48
N TYR A 173 -16.38 -6.97 24.70
CA TYR A 173 -14.92 -7.03 24.85
C TYR A 173 -14.41 -6.50 26.20
N LYS A 174 -15.11 -5.53 26.83
CA LYS A 174 -14.73 -5.01 28.16
C LYS A 174 -15.04 -6.04 29.24
N VAL A 175 -16.20 -6.69 29.14
CA VAL A 175 -16.60 -7.78 30.04
C VAL A 175 -15.65 -8.97 29.90
N GLU A 176 -15.29 -9.34 28.68
CA GLU A 176 -14.29 -10.39 28.42
C GLU A 176 -12.92 -10.04 28.99
N LYS A 177 -12.45 -8.80 28.80
CA LYS A 177 -11.18 -8.32 29.36
C LYS A 177 -11.19 -8.32 30.89
N PHE A 178 -12.32 -7.98 31.50
CA PHE A 178 -12.48 -8.01 32.96
C PHE A 178 -12.41 -9.44 33.50
N LEU A 179 -13.11 -10.38 32.88
CA LEU A 179 -13.21 -11.76 33.38
C LEU A 179 -11.99 -12.62 33.07
N LEU A 180 -11.37 -12.41 31.92
CA LEU A 180 -10.32 -13.27 31.39
C LEU A 180 -8.97 -12.55 31.34
N GLY A 181 -8.91 -11.31 31.83
CA GLY A 181 -7.71 -10.49 31.85
C GLY A 181 -7.27 -10.03 30.45
N ALA A 182 -6.00 -9.66 30.35
CA ALA A 182 -5.38 -9.17 29.11
C ALA A 182 -5.09 -10.29 28.08
N THR A 183 -5.73 -11.46 28.17
CA THR A 183 -5.72 -12.47 27.09
C THR A 183 -6.58 -11.96 25.93
N ARG A 184 -6.11 -10.88 25.31
CA ARG A 184 -6.57 -10.40 24.02
C ARG A 184 -6.41 -11.56 23.04
N PHE A 185 -7.55 -11.99 22.50
CA PHE A 185 -7.61 -12.66 21.22
C PHE A 185 -6.91 -14.02 21.12
N ILE A 186 -7.45 -15.01 21.82
CA ILE A 186 -7.17 -16.42 21.48
C ILE A 186 -7.55 -16.67 20.01
N ARG A 187 -8.69 -16.13 19.52
CA ARG A 187 -9.14 -16.35 18.14
C ARG A 187 -8.21 -15.73 17.08
N TRP A 188 -7.88 -14.44 17.21
CA TRP A 188 -7.12 -13.71 16.18
C TRP A 188 -5.61 -14.03 16.26
N ARG A 189 -5.06 -14.19 17.47
CA ARG A 189 -3.65 -14.54 17.64
C ARG A 189 -3.37 -16.01 17.32
N MET A 190 -4.28 -16.95 17.62
CA MET A 190 -4.13 -18.34 17.13
C MET A 190 -4.32 -18.41 15.62
N HIS A 191 -5.21 -17.61 15.03
CA HIS A 191 -5.31 -17.53 13.58
C HIS A 191 -4.03 -16.97 12.92
N HIS A 192 -3.31 -16.05 13.57
CA HIS A 192 -2.05 -15.50 13.06
C HIS A 192 -0.80 -16.35 13.38
N VAL A 193 -0.80 -17.09 14.48
CA VAL A 193 0.31 -17.96 14.89
C VAL A 193 0.25 -19.30 14.14
N PHE A 194 -0.94 -19.76 13.77
CA PHE A 194 -1.14 -21.07 13.15
C PHE A 194 -1.62 -21.03 11.68
N ASN A 195 -1.78 -19.86 11.04
CA ASN A 195 -1.94 -19.74 9.57
C ASN A 195 -0.72 -19.03 8.97
#